data_AF-A0A843J798-F1
#
_entry.id   AF-A0A843J798-F1
#
_cell.length_a   1.000
_cell.length_b   1.000
_cell.length_c   1.000
_cell.angle_alpha   90.00
_cell.angle_beta   90.00
_cell.angle_gamma   90.00
#
_symmetry.space_group_name_H-M   'P 1'
#
loop_
_entity.id
_entity.type
_entity.pdbx_description
1 polymer ?
#
loop_
_entity_poly.entity_id
_entity_poly.type
_entity_poly.pdbx_seq_one_letter_code
_entity_poly.pdbx_strand_id
1 'polypeptide(L)' 'MGRGLYTARKLRTDRQRHRWLDRAYKKRVLKLREKSDPLEGSAQARGIVLEKVGVEA' A
#
# COMPACT_ATOMS: atom_id res chain seq x y z
N MET A 1 26.17 2.12 -6.78
CA MET A 1 26.17 0.98 -5.83
C MET A 1 27.60 0.73 -5.39
N GLY A 2 27.89 0.68 -4.08
CA GLY A 2 29.27 0.47 -3.60
C GLY A 2 29.64 -1.01 -3.63
N ARG A 3 30.71 -1.38 -4.35
CA ARG A 3 31.18 -2.76 -4.53
C ARG A 3 32.29 -3.20 -3.54
N GLY A 4 32.58 -2.37 -2.53
CA GLY A 4 33.63 -2.66 -1.53
C GLY A 4 33.17 -3.64 -0.45
N LEU A 5 34.12 -4.33 0.19
CA LEU A 5 33.88 -5.36 1.19
C LEU A 5 33.07 -4.87 2.41
N TYR A 6 33.19 -3.59 2.79
CA TYR A 6 32.58 -3.01 3.99
C TYR A 6 31.37 -2.08 3.69
N THR A 7 30.72 -2.20 2.53
CA THR A 7 29.61 -1.29 2.12
C THR A 7 28.21 -1.75 2.53
N ALA A 8 28.09 -2.87 3.26
CA ALA A 8 26.80 -3.53 3.55
C ALA A 8 25.75 -2.60 4.17
N ARG A 9 26.14 -1.73 5.12
CA ARG A 9 25.22 -0.76 5.76
C ARG A 9 24.59 0.19 4.74
N LYS A 10 25.41 0.73 3.85
CA LYS A 10 24.96 1.66 2.80
C LYS A 10 24.00 0.96 1.85
N LEU A 11 24.37 -0.24 1.37
CA LEU A 11 23.52 -1.03 0.46
C LEU A 11 22.15 -1.34 1.06
N ARG A 12 22.09 -1.65 2.37
CA ARG A 12 20.82 -1.88 3.07
C ARG A 12 19.96 -0.62 3.13
N THR A 13 20.54 0.52 3.47
CA THR A 13 19.82 1.80 3.53
C THR A 13 19.32 2.24 2.15
N ASP A 14 20.16 2.12 1.12
CA ASP A 14 19.81 2.46 -0.26
C ASP A 14 18.66 1.57 -0.75
N ARG A 15 18.71 0.26 -0.48
CA ARG A 15 17.62 -0.67 -0.81
C ARG A 15 16.33 -0.28 -0.08
N GLN A 16 16.40 0.09 1.19
CA GLN A 16 15.21 0.50 1.94
C GLN A 16 14.60 1.78 1.36
N ARG A 17 15.42 2.76 0.95
CA ARG A 17 14.97 3.99 0.28
C ARG A 17 14.27 3.68 -1.04
N HIS A 18 14.87 2.85 -1.88
CA HIS A 18 14.25 2.46 -3.16
C HIS A 18 12.95 1.66 -2.95
N ARG A 19 12.87 0.84 -1.89
CA ARG A 19 11.67 0.07 -1.56
C ARG A 19 10.47 0.96 -1.23
N TRP A 20 10.69 2.17 -0.72
CA TRP A 20 9.60 3.14 -0.47
C TRP A 20 8.97 3.72 -1.74
N LEU A 21 9.68 3.70 -2.87
CA LEU A 21 9.13 4.14 -4.17
C LEU A 21 8.15 3.12 -4.74
N ASP A 22 8.23 1.86 -4.30
CA ASP A 22 7.28 0.82 -4.69
C ASP A 22 5.91 1.08 -4.06
N ARG A 23 4.89 1.22 -4.92
CA ARG A 23 3.52 1.55 -4.50
C ARG A 23 2.92 0.46 -3.61
N ALA A 24 3.15 -0.81 -3.92
CA ALA A 24 2.60 -1.93 -3.17
C ALA A 24 3.23 -2.00 -1.77
N TYR A 25 4.55 -1.79 -1.67
CA TYR A 25 5.27 -1.71 -0.42
C TYR A 25 4.76 -0.56 0.45
N LYS A 26 4.62 0.64 -0.11
CA LYS A 26 4.13 1.82 0.61
C LYS A 26 2.70 1.59 1.13
N LYS A 27 1.79 1.09 0.28
CA LYS A 27 0.40 0.78 0.69
C LYS A 27 0.34 -0.23 1.84
N ARG A 28 1.14 -1.31 1.76
CA ARG A 28 1.16 -2.37 2.76
C ARG A 28 1.77 -1.93 4.09
N VAL A 29 2.92 -1.24 4.06
CA VAL A 29 3.63 -0.85 5.29
C VAL A 29 2.87 0.24 6.05
N LEU A 30 2.25 1.18 5.33
CA LEU A 30 1.47 2.25 5.93
C LEU A 30 0.01 1.85 6.25
N LYS A 31 -0.38 0.60 5.95
CA LYS A 31 -1.76 0.10 6.13
C LYS A 31 -2.82 1.03 5.54
N LEU A 32 -2.55 1.56 4.34
CA LEU A 32 -3.42 2.56 3.72
C LEU A 32 -4.78 1.99 3.34
N ARG A 33 -4.82 0.70 2.97
CA ARG A 33 -6.06 0.02 2.62
C ARG A 33 -6.96 -0.07 3.84
N GLU A 34 -6.45 -0.59 4.95
CA GLU A 34 -7.19 -0.76 6.20
C GLU A 34 -7.78 0.56 6.72
N LYS A 35 -7.09 1.69 6.50
CA LYS A 35 -7.59 3.01 6.90
C LYS A 35 -8.72 3.55 6.01
N SER A 36 -8.76 3.17 4.73
CA SER A 36 -9.65 3.76 3.71
C SER A 36 -10.72 2.82 3.18
N ASP A 37 -10.58 1.53 3.44
CA ASP A 37 -11.47 0.48 2.97
C ASP A 37 -12.77 0.51 3.79
N PRO A 38 -13.94 0.81 3.18
CA PRO A 38 -15.22 0.81 3.89
C PRO A 38 -15.63 -0.58 4.38
N LEU A 39 -15.00 -1.65 3.89
CA LEU A 39 -15.22 -3.02 4.35
C LEU A 39 -14.25 -3.43 5.47
N GLU A 40 -13.33 -2.55 5.87
CA GLU A 40 -12.31 -2.78 6.90
C GLU A 40 -11.45 -4.04 6.64
N GLY A 41 -11.30 -4.44 5.37
CA GLY A 41 -10.56 -5.65 4.98
C GLY A 41 -11.38 -6.94 4.97
N SER A 42 -12.69 -6.89 5.24
CA SER A 42 -13.61 -8.01 5.05
C SER A 42 -13.82 -8.31 3.56
N ALA A 43 -14.19 -9.56 3.25
CA ALA A 43 -14.54 -9.96 1.89
C ALA A 43 -15.90 -9.40 1.45
N GLN A 44 -16.84 -9.19 2.39
CA GLN A 44 -18.21 -8.73 2.14
C GLN A 44 -18.73 -7.92 3.33
N ALA A 45 -19.73 -7.07 3.08
CA ALA A 45 -20.50 -6.36 4.12
C ALA A 45 -21.99 -6.34 3.78
N ARG A 46 -22.82 -6.01 4.78
CA ARG A 46 -24.26 -5.77 4.62
C ARG A 46 -24.53 -4.27 4.56
N GLY A 47 -25.52 -3.86 3.78
CA GLY A 47 -25.92 -2.47 3.65
C GLY A 47 -27.43 -2.33 3.45
N ILE A 48 -27.93 -1.12 3.64
CA ILE A 48 -29.34 -0.73 3.38
C ILE A 48 -29.33 0.25 2.20
N VAL A 49 -30.31 0.12 1.31
CA VAL A 49 -30.44 0.99 0.15
C VAL A 49 -30.92 2.37 0.59
N LEU A 50 -30.19 3.43 0.18
CA LEU A 50 -30.59 4.82 0.41
C LEU A 50 -31.43 5.34 -0.77
N GLU A 51 -30.92 5.19 -1.99
CA GLU A 51 -31.59 5.65 -3.22
C GLU A 51 -31.17 4.82 -4.43
N LYS A 52 -31.91 4.97 -5.54
CA LYS A 52 -31.59 4.34 -6.83
C LYS A 52 -30.95 5.38 -7.75
N VAL A 53 -29.70 5.19 -8.15
CA VAL A 53 -28.92 6.10 -9.02
C VAL A 53 -28.72 5.48 -10.40
N GLY A 54 -29.01 6.23 -11.47
CA GLY A 54 -28.66 5.85 -12.84
C GLY A 54 -27.23 6.30 -13.17
N VAL A 55 -26.38 5.39 -13.62
CA VAL A 55 -24.99 5.67 -14.01
C VAL A 55 -24.87 5.47 -15.52
N GLU A 56 -24.50 6.51 -16.25
CA GLU A 56 -24.22 6.45 -17.70
C GLU A 56 -22.80 5.88 -17.94
N ALA A 57 -22.62 5.24 -19.09
CA ALA A 57 -21.38 4.52 -19.45
C ALA A 57 -20.34 5.43 -20.10
#